data_AF-R1G000-F1
#
_entry.id   AF-R1G000-F1
#
_cell.length_a   1.000
_cell.length_b   1.000
_cell.length_c   1.000
_cell.angle_alpha   90.00
_cell.angle_beta   90.00
_cell.angle_gamma   90.00
#
_symmetry.space_group_name_H-M   'P 1'
#
loop_
_entity.id
_entity.type
_entity.pdbx_description
1 polymer ?
#
loop_
_entity_poly.entity_id
_entity_poly.type
_entity_poly.pdbx_seq_one_letter_code
_entity_poly.pdbx_strand_id
1 'polypeptide(L)'
;MGCGTSKPGPGTRKPGLTDEELKNWREFGGGDLEPVLANGAVALLDAQWIISHAEAGGVLTHRQALPDEALLSLADLIEATNENVDFRSRELSAAPSFPVAALSYPWLTKDHPDPCGANLARVARALKALLSLGHYSRLGVFWDFGSLHQHPDPTNGIMRTEEQNALFKQGLGCLGTLYSHPQTTVLRLTSFPDGHETEDQAEGTNVAKYVDRGWCATESAWSSLTKAGALSLDLGLMRDGEEYDYYSLRHECTR
;
A
#
# COMPACT_ATOMS: atom_id res chain seq x y z
N MET A 1 43.31 -1.48 23.60
CA MET A 1 42.71 -2.62 22.86
C MET A 1 41.20 -2.43 22.90
N GLY A 2 40.63 -1.78 21.88
CA GLY A 2 39.19 -1.55 21.79
C GLY A 2 38.51 -2.79 21.23
N CYS A 3 37.64 -3.42 22.01
CA CYS A 3 36.78 -4.49 21.56
C CYS A 3 35.64 -3.85 20.76
N GLY A 4 35.77 -3.82 19.44
CA GLY A 4 34.72 -3.38 18.53
C GLY A 4 33.59 -4.40 18.53
N THR A 5 32.45 -4.05 19.12
CA THR A 5 31.20 -4.76 18.88
C THR A 5 30.68 -4.36 17.51
N SER A 6 30.84 -5.25 16.54
CA SER A 6 30.17 -5.18 15.25
C SER A 6 28.66 -5.13 15.46
N LYS A 7 28.02 -4.05 14.98
CA LYS A 7 26.56 -3.99 14.86
C LYS A 7 26.09 -5.09 13.89
N PRO A 8 25.08 -5.90 14.23
CA PRO A 8 24.48 -6.81 13.27
C PRO A 8 23.78 -5.99 12.17
N GLY A 9 23.97 -6.39 10.91
CA GLY A 9 23.30 -5.79 9.75
C GLY A 9 21.80 -6.07 9.72
N PRO A 10 21.03 -5.35 8.88
CA PRO A 10 19.58 -5.54 8.78
C PRO A 10 19.29 -6.88 8.12
N GLY A 11 18.41 -7.67 8.74
CA GLY A 11 17.98 -8.96 8.22
C GLY A 11 18.65 -10.17 8.89
N THR A 12 18.34 -10.41 10.16
CA THR A 12 18.28 -11.79 10.64
C THR A 12 17.15 -12.49 9.90
N ARG A 13 17.50 -13.16 8.79
CA ARG A 13 16.65 -14.05 8.01
C ARG A 13 15.97 -15.04 8.97
N LYS A 14 14.66 -14.91 9.19
CA LYS A 14 13.87 -15.91 9.93
C LYS A 14 13.91 -17.27 9.17
N PRO A 15 13.74 -18.41 9.85
CA PRO A 15 13.94 -19.75 9.29
C PRO A 15 13.21 -19.96 7.96
N GLY A 16 13.79 -20.75 7.07
CA GLY A 16 13.31 -20.92 5.70
C GLY A 16 11.84 -21.32 5.63
N LEU A 17 11.07 -20.50 4.92
CA LEU A 17 9.69 -20.80 4.53
C LEU A 17 9.63 -22.21 3.94
N THR A 18 8.60 -22.96 4.33
CA THR A 18 8.34 -24.30 3.81
C THR A 18 7.86 -24.25 2.36
N ASP A 19 8.08 -25.33 1.62
CA ASP A 19 7.58 -25.45 0.25
C ASP A 19 6.04 -25.31 0.18
N GLU A 20 5.33 -25.74 1.23
CA GLU A 20 3.88 -25.61 1.32
C GLU A 20 3.44 -24.15 1.52
N GLU A 21 4.14 -23.38 2.37
CA GLU A 21 3.85 -21.96 2.57
C GLU A 21 4.03 -21.15 1.28
N LEU A 22 5.09 -21.45 0.53
CA LEU A 22 5.35 -20.87 -0.79
C LEU A 22 4.30 -21.29 -1.83
N LYS A 23 3.87 -22.55 -1.78
CA LYS A 23 2.83 -23.06 -2.65
C LYS A 23 1.50 -22.32 -2.42
N ASN A 24 1.09 -22.12 -1.18
CA ASN A 24 -0.13 -21.37 -0.84
C ASN A 24 -0.04 -19.92 -1.34
N TRP A 25 1.08 -19.23 -1.09
CA TRP A 25 1.33 -17.88 -1.63
C TRP A 25 1.11 -17.80 -3.14
N ARG A 26 1.63 -18.78 -3.89
CA ARG A 26 1.51 -18.85 -5.34
C ARG A 26 0.12 -19.26 -5.81
N GLU A 27 -0.60 -20.11 -5.08
CA GLU A 27 -2.00 -20.47 -5.38
C GLU A 27 -2.93 -19.25 -5.32
N PHE A 28 -2.63 -18.27 -4.46
CA PHE A 28 -3.33 -16.98 -4.42
C PHE A 28 -2.81 -15.94 -5.42
N GLY A 29 -1.92 -16.33 -6.34
CA GLY A 29 -1.35 -15.45 -7.37
C GLY A 29 -0.13 -14.64 -6.93
N GLY A 30 0.34 -14.80 -5.70
CA GLY A 30 1.48 -14.04 -5.18
C GLY A 30 2.79 -14.21 -5.96
N GLY A 31 2.91 -15.27 -6.75
CA GLY A 31 4.02 -15.49 -7.68
C GLY A 31 4.21 -14.34 -8.68
N ASP A 32 3.14 -13.64 -9.06
CA ASP A 32 3.18 -12.51 -9.98
C ASP A 32 3.91 -11.29 -9.38
N LEU A 33 3.97 -11.20 -8.04
CA LEU A 33 4.61 -10.11 -7.30
C LEU A 33 6.00 -10.47 -6.78
N GLU A 34 6.35 -11.76 -6.70
CA GLU A 34 7.64 -12.25 -6.17
C GLU A 34 8.85 -11.53 -6.78
N PRO A 35 8.97 -11.33 -8.12
CA PRO A 35 10.19 -10.76 -8.70
C PRO A 35 10.51 -9.36 -8.18
N VAL A 36 9.50 -8.48 -8.09
CA VAL A 36 9.69 -7.08 -7.68
C VAL A 36 9.79 -6.91 -6.17
N LEU A 37 9.17 -7.80 -5.40
CA LEU A 37 9.29 -7.81 -3.94
C LEU A 37 10.64 -8.37 -3.51
N ALA A 38 11.11 -9.46 -4.15
CA ALA A 38 12.36 -10.12 -3.80
C ALA A 38 13.59 -9.27 -4.14
N ASN A 39 13.57 -8.52 -5.24
CA ASN A 39 14.69 -7.67 -5.64
C ASN A 39 14.62 -6.24 -5.08
N GLY A 40 13.55 -5.91 -4.35
CA GLY A 40 13.35 -4.59 -3.77
C GLY A 40 12.94 -3.50 -4.78
N ALA A 41 12.50 -3.83 -5.99
CA ALA A 41 11.91 -2.84 -6.89
C ALA A 41 10.65 -2.22 -6.27
N VAL A 42 9.86 -3.02 -5.55
CA VAL A 42 8.69 -2.61 -4.78
C VAL A 42 8.89 -2.96 -3.32
N ALA A 43 8.54 -2.04 -2.42
CA ALA A 43 8.37 -2.31 -0.99
C ALA A 43 6.90 -2.13 -0.61
N LEU A 44 6.39 -2.95 0.30
CA LEU A 44 5.03 -2.79 0.84
C LEU A 44 5.12 -2.26 2.26
N LEU A 45 4.31 -1.26 2.58
CA LEU A 45 4.26 -0.69 3.92
C LEU A 45 3.39 -1.56 4.82
N ASP A 46 3.80 -1.73 6.08
CA ASP A 46 2.98 -2.41 7.08
C ASP A 46 1.77 -1.55 7.44
N ALA A 47 0.55 -2.08 7.23
CA ALA A 47 -0.68 -1.39 7.60
C ALA A 47 -0.70 -0.97 9.08
N GLN A 48 -0.14 -1.78 10.00
CA GLN A 48 -0.09 -1.44 11.41
C GLN A 48 0.86 -0.26 11.70
N TRP A 49 1.96 -0.17 10.94
CA TRP A 49 2.86 0.98 11.01
C TRP A 49 2.17 2.24 10.46
N ILE A 50 1.47 2.15 9.32
CA ILE A 50 0.72 3.27 8.74
C ILE A 50 -0.29 3.82 9.76
N ILE A 51 -1.06 2.94 10.41
CA ILE A 51 -2.04 3.31 11.44
C ILE A 51 -1.35 4.07 12.58
N SER A 52 -0.28 3.49 13.12
CA SER A 52 0.44 4.07 14.27
C SER A 52 1.07 5.42 13.93
N HIS A 53 1.63 5.55 12.73
CA HIS A 53 2.23 6.79 12.23
C HIS A 53 1.18 7.89 12.03
N ALA A 54 0.00 7.54 11.51
CA ALA A 54 -1.11 8.48 11.35
C ALA A 54 -1.70 8.93 12.70
N GLU A 55 -1.91 8.00 13.65
CA GLU A 55 -2.42 8.31 14.99
C GLU A 55 -1.46 9.20 15.79
N ALA A 56 -0.16 9.12 15.50
CA ALA A 56 0.85 10.03 16.03
C ALA A 56 0.88 11.42 15.36
N GLY A 57 0.00 11.69 14.39
CA GLY A 57 -0.03 12.94 13.62
C GLY A 57 1.11 13.06 12.61
N GLY A 58 1.69 11.94 12.18
CA GLY A 58 2.76 11.90 11.21
C GLY A 58 2.32 12.29 9.80
N VAL A 59 3.31 12.58 8.96
CA VAL A 59 3.17 12.70 7.50
C VAL A 59 4.07 11.64 6.87
N LEU A 60 3.57 10.95 5.83
CA LEU A 60 4.35 9.91 5.18
C LEU A 60 5.58 10.53 4.49
N THR A 61 6.76 9.94 4.67
CA THR A 61 7.96 10.36 3.94
C THR A 61 8.24 9.44 2.75
N HIS A 62 9.13 9.85 1.86
CA HIS A 62 9.51 9.05 0.70
C HIS A 62 10.18 7.74 1.14
N ARG A 63 10.09 6.70 0.28
CA ARG A 63 10.61 5.35 0.55
C ARG A 63 11.98 5.30 1.25
N GLN A 64 12.98 6.04 0.76
CA GLN A 64 14.35 5.97 1.28
C GLN A 64 14.53 6.54 2.70
N ALA A 65 13.55 7.29 3.21
CA ALA A 65 13.57 7.86 4.56
C ALA A 65 12.65 7.09 5.52
N LEU A 66 11.91 6.09 5.04
CA LEU A 66 11.12 5.22 5.90
C LEU A 66 12.04 4.31 6.74
N PRO A 67 11.70 4.08 8.01
CA PRO A 67 12.44 3.12 8.83
C PRO A 67 12.14 1.68 8.38
N ASP A 68 13.05 0.74 8.68
CA ASP A 68 12.92 -0.65 8.24
C ASP A 68 11.63 -1.31 8.76
N GLU A 69 11.20 -0.99 9.98
CA GLU A 69 9.95 -1.48 10.57
C GLU A 69 8.67 -0.99 9.87
N ALA A 70 8.76 0.01 8.99
CA ALA A 70 7.64 0.45 8.18
C ALA A 70 7.35 -0.50 7.03
N LEU A 71 8.27 -1.41 6.69
CA LEU A 71 8.22 -2.22 5.48
C LEU A 71 8.07 -3.72 5.80
N LEU A 72 7.21 -4.38 5.03
CA LEU A 72 7.06 -5.84 5.06
C LEU A 72 8.05 -6.50 4.12
N SER A 73 8.66 -7.59 4.59
CA SER A 73 9.43 -8.50 3.74
C SER A 73 8.51 -9.46 2.98
N LEU A 74 9.02 -10.06 1.91
CA LEU A 74 8.30 -11.14 1.21
C LEU A 74 7.93 -12.30 2.15
N ALA A 75 8.80 -12.61 3.13
CA ALA A 75 8.52 -13.66 4.11
C ALA A 75 7.32 -13.31 4.99
N ASP A 76 7.19 -12.04 5.41
CA ASP A 76 6.05 -11.59 6.22
C ASP A 76 4.72 -11.73 5.47
N LEU A 77 4.71 -11.47 4.15
CA LEU A 77 3.53 -11.62 3.30
C LEU A 77 3.15 -13.08 3.07
N ILE A 78 4.15 -13.95 2.92
CA ILE A 78 3.94 -15.39 2.77
C ILE A 78 3.39 -15.96 4.08
N GLU A 79 3.98 -15.62 5.22
CA GLU A 79 3.48 -16.01 6.56
C GLU A 79 2.02 -15.55 6.74
N ALA A 80 1.73 -14.28 6.47
CA ALA A 80 0.37 -13.74 6.57
C ALA A 80 -0.63 -14.45 5.66
N THR A 81 -0.21 -14.85 4.44
CA THR A 81 -1.08 -15.61 3.54
C THR A 81 -1.45 -16.97 4.12
N ASN A 82 -0.53 -17.61 4.84
CA ASN A 82 -0.73 -18.93 5.45
C ASN A 82 -1.54 -18.86 6.75
N GLU A 83 -1.42 -17.78 7.51
CA GLU A 83 -2.24 -17.53 8.70
C GLU A 83 -3.69 -17.17 8.36
N ASN A 84 -3.91 -16.51 7.22
CA ASN A 84 -5.24 -16.14 6.73
C ASN A 84 -6.01 -17.32 6.10
N VAL A 85 -5.41 -18.51 5.97
CA VAL A 85 -6.10 -19.68 5.40
C VAL A 85 -6.96 -20.33 6.48
N ASP A 86 -8.19 -19.85 6.63
CA ASP A 86 -9.24 -20.68 7.22
C ASP A 86 -9.61 -21.79 6.23
N PHE A 87 -8.79 -22.86 6.18
CA PHE A 87 -9.06 -24.06 5.40
C PHE A 87 -10.43 -24.71 5.74
N ARG A 88 -11.08 -24.30 6.83
CA ARG A 88 -12.34 -24.91 7.32
C ARG A 88 -13.60 -24.18 6.91
N SER A 89 -13.54 -22.95 6.41
CA SER A 89 -14.73 -22.16 6.05
C SER A 89 -14.81 -21.80 4.56
N ARG A 90 -14.75 -22.82 3.69
CA ARG A 90 -15.35 -22.71 2.34
C ARG A 90 -16.84 -22.34 2.35
N GLU A 91 -17.47 -22.32 3.53
CA GLU A 91 -18.88 -21.97 3.77
C GLU A 91 -19.14 -20.49 4.11
N LEU A 92 -18.14 -19.69 4.51
CA LEU A 92 -18.37 -18.25 4.70
C LEU A 92 -17.94 -17.49 3.44
N SER A 93 -18.89 -16.75 2.87
CA SER A 93 -18.81 -15.95 1.63
C SER A 93 -17.81 -14.79 1.65
N ALA A 94 -16.78 -14.82 2.50
CA ALA A 94 -15.71 -13.84 2.49
C ALA A 94 -14.62 -14.31 1.52
N ALA A 95 -14.34 -13.50 0.48
CA ALA A 95 -13.22 -13.77 -0.41
C ALA A 95 -11.92 -13.97 0.40
N PRO A 96 -11.06 -14.92 0.02
CA PRO A 96 -9.76 -15.12 0.68
C PRO A 96 -8.99 -13.79 0.75
N SER A 97 -8.42 -13.52 1.92
CA SER A 97 -7.78 -12.25 2.24
C SER A 97 -6.29 -12.30 1.88
N PHE A 98 -5.99 -12.15 0.59
CA PHE A 98 -4.61 -12.02 0.12
C PHE A 98 -3.99 -10.73 0.70
N PRO A 99 -2.85 -10.80 1.41
CA PRO A 99 -2.39 -9.74 2.32
C PRO A 99 -1.66 -8.59 1.59
N VAL A 100 -2.15 -8.19 0.42
CA VAL A 100 -1.60 -7.09 -0.37
C VAL A 100 -2.72 -6.15 -0.80
N ALA A 101 -2.59 -4.89 -0.39
CA ALA A 101 -3.41 -3.79 -0.86
C ALA A 101 -2.59 -2.83 -1.75
N ALA A 102 -3.26 -2.12 -2.66
CA ALA A 102 -2.66 -1.04 -3.45
C ALA A 102 -3.52 0.23 -3.36
N LEU A 103 -2.87 1.35 -3.09
CA LEU A 103 -3.50 2.66 -2.95
C LEU A 103 -3.43 3.44 -4.26
N SER A 104 -4.59 3.74 -4.84
CA SER A 104 -4.74 4.64 -5.98
C SER A 104 -5.23 6.00 -5.49
N TYR A 105 -4.48 7.05 -5.79
CA TYR A 105 -4.75 8.36 -5.22
C TYR A 105 -4.11 9.51 -6.01
N PRO A 106 -4.69 10.72 -5.94
CA PRO A 106 -4.11 11.91 -6.55
C PRO A 106 -2.95 12.45 -5.69
N TRP A 107 -1.81 12.76 -6.32
CA TRP A 107 -0.81 13.64 -5.71
C TRP A 107 -1.40 15.04 -5.50
N LEU A 108 -1.44 15.52 -4.25
CA LEU A 108 -2.01 16.84 -3.92
C LEU A 108 -1.10 18.00 -4.33
N THR A 109 0.22 17.81 -4.29
CA THR A 109 1.19 18.80 -4.75
C THR A 109 2.24 18.15 -5.65
N LYS A 110 3.08 18.95 -6.29
CA LYS A 110 4.19 18.45 -7.11
C LYS A 110 5.25 17.73 -6.27
N ASP A 111 5.54 18.25 -5.09
CA ASP A 111 6.69 17.81 -4.28
C ASP A 111 6.30 16.72 -3.27
N HIS A 112 5.06 16.76 -2.80
CA HIS A 112 4.55 15.80 -1.82
C HIS A 112 3.11 15.40 -2.11
N PRO A 113 2.79 14.09 -2.08
CA PRO A 113 1.47 13.66 -2.47
C PRO A 113 0.39 13.91 -1.39
N ASP A 114 0.77 14.06 -0.12
CA ASP A 114 -0.14 14.34 1.01
C ASP A 114 0.55 15.21 2.09
N PRO A 115 0.86 16.50 1.83
CA PRO A 115 1.74 17.31 2.68
C PRO A 115 1.20 17.54 4.10
N CYS A 116 -0.10 17.41 4.30
CA CYS A 116 -0.76 17.60 5.60
C CYS A 116 -1.15 16.28 6.29
N GLY A 117 -0.88 15.12 5.67
CA GLY A 117 -1.20 13.81 6.25
C GLY A 117 -2.70 13.48 6.28
N ALA A 118 -3.54 14.19 5.51
CA ALA A 118 -4.98 14.01 5.54
C ALA A 118 -5.41 12.71 4.84
N ASN A 119 -4.77 12.38 3.72
CA ASN A 119 -4.98 11.09 3.05
C ASN A 119 -4.43 9.95 3.92
N LEU A 120 -3.29 10.15 4.58
CA LEU A 120 -2.73 9.21 5.55
C LEU A 120 -3.70 8.90 6.70
N ALA A 121 -4.31 9.92 7.30
CA ALA A 121 -5.32 9.74 8.35
C ALA A 121 -6.54 8.95 7.86
N ARG A 122 -7.04 9.25 6.66
CA ARG A 122 -8.19 8.54 6.06
C ARG A 122 -7.86 7.09 5.72
N VAL A 123 -6.69 6.83 5.12
CA VAL A 123 -6.20 5.47 4.83
C VAL A 123 -6.01 4.69 6.12
N ALA A 124 -5.43 5.28 7.17
CA ALA A 124 -5.26 4.63 8.47
C ALA A 124 -6.59 4.19 9.08
N ARG A 125 -7.64 5.04 9.03
CA ARG A 125 -9.00 4.66 9.48
C ARG A 125 -9.53 3.45 8.70
N ALA A 126 -9.36 3.43 7.38
CA ALA A 126 -9.78 2.30 6.55
C ALA A 126 -9.01 1.01 6.86
N LEU A 127 -7.68 1.10 7.02
CA LEU A 127 -6.85 -0.04 7.39
C LEU A 127 -7.24 -0.60 8.76
N LYS A 128 -7.50 0.25 9.75
CA LYS A 128 -7.97 -0.17 11.08
C LYS A 128 -9.28 -0.95 11.00
N ALA A 129 -10.22 -0.48 10.19
CA ALA A 129 -11.47 -1.18 9.92
C ALA A 129 -11.24 -2.53 9.22
N LEU A 130 -10.34 -2.60 8.22
CA LEU A 130 -10.01 -3.85 7.53
C LEU A 130 -9.36 -4.90 8.45
N LEU A 131 -8.55 -4.48 9.42
CA LEU A 131 -7.89 -5.37 10.38
C LEU A 131 -8.81 -5.79 11.55
N SER A 132 -9.97 -5.15 11.74
CA SER A 132 -10.82 -5.31 12.93
C SER A 132 -11.36 -6.72 13.19
N LEU A 133 -11.54 -7.54 12.15
CA LEU A 133 -12.04 -8.91 12.27
C LEU A 133 -10.95 -9.99 12.30
N GLY A 134 -9.67 -9.61 12.24
CA GLY A 134 -8.57 -10.56 12.21
C GLY A 134 -8.48 -11.37 10.92
N HIS A 135 -9.10 -10.90 9.83
CA HIS A 135 -8.98 -11.51 8.49
C HIS A 135 -7.58 -11.40 7.89
N TYR A 136 -6.79 -10.45 8.40
CA TYR A 136 -5.39 -10.26 8.05
C TYR A 136 -4.60 -10.33 9.35
N SER A 137 -3.66 -11.26 9.46
CA SER A 137 -2.64 -11.18 10.50
C SER A 137 -1.65 -10.04 10.22
N ARG A 138 -1.33 -9.83 8.94
CA ARG A 138 -0.62 -8.66 8.41
C ARG A 138 -1.18 -8.26 7.04
N LEU A 139 -1.06 -6.98 6.71
CA LEU A 139 -1.47 -6.42 5.43
C LEU A 139 -0.38 -5.48 4.91
N GLY A 140 0.18 -5.80 3.75
CA GLY A 140 1.12 -4.94 3.03
C GLY A 140 0.38 -3.95 2.13
N VAL A 141 0.75 -2.68 2.19
CA VAL A 141 0.13 -1.61 1.39
C VAL A 141 1.15 -1.08 0.39
N PHE A 142 0.84 -1.23 -0.90
CA PHE A 142 1.53 -0.52 -1.97
C PHE A 142 1.04 0.93 -1.99
N TRP A 143 1.93 1.85 -1.68
CA TRP A 143 1.73 3.29 -1.72
C TRP A 143 2.90 3.89 -2.50
N ASP A 144 2.71 4.25 -3.76
CA ASP A 144 3.80 4.60 -4.71
C ASP A 144 4.94 5.46 -4.12
N PHE A 145 4.64 6.48 -3.32
CA PHE A 145 5.59 7.37 -2.66
C PHE A 145 6.48 6.66 -1.63
N GLY A 146 5.90 5.74 -0.86
CA GLY A 146 6.61 4.89 0.11
C GLY A 146 7.11 3.56 -0.47
N SER A 147 6.56 3.11 -1.60
CA SER A 147 6.80 1.79 -2.17
C SER A 147 7.80 1.77 -3.31
N LEU A 148 7.93 2.86 -4.06
CA LEU A 148 8.89 3.02 -5.15
C LEU A 148 10.02 3.97 -4.73
N HIS A 149 11.21 3.79 -5.30
CA HIS A 149 12.29 4.75 -5.09
C HIS A 149 11.91 6.13 -5.62
N GLN A 150 12.02 7.16 -4.79
CA GLN A 150 11.74 8.55 -5.17
C GLN A 150 13.03 9.32 -5.42
N HIS A 151 12.94 10.48 -6.07
CA HIS A 151 14.02 11.47 -5.99
C HIS A 151 13.99 12.07 -4.57
N PRO A 152 15.04 11.89 -3.73
CA PRO A 152 14.95 12.28 -2.32
C PRO A 152 14.76 13.79 -2.12
N ASP A 153 15.47 14.60 -2.92
CA ASP A 153 15.33 16.05 -2.89
C ASP A 153 15.71 16.64 -4.26
N PRO A 154 14.78 16.59 -5.23
CA PRO A 154 15.03 17.09 -6.57
C PRO A 154 15.26 18.60 -6.60
N THR A 155 14.74 19.34 -5.61
CA THR A 155 14.92 20.81 -5.53
C THR A 155 16.36 21.20 -5.23
N ASN A 156 17.06 20.40 -4.44
CA ASN A 156 18.49 20.55 -4.16
C ASN A 156 19.37 19.63 -5.03
N GLY A 157 18.80 19.05 -6.10
CA GLY A 157 19.53 18.22 -7.06
C GLY A 157 19.89 16.81 -6.56
N ILE A 158 19.33 16.37 -5.44
CA ILE A 158 19.50 15.00 -4.93
C ILE A 158 18.52 14.07 -5.67
N MET A 159 19.08 13.31 -6.61
CA MET A 159 18.34 12.40 -7.48
C MET A 159 18.56 10.93 -7.07
N ARG A 160 17.71 10.04 -7.59
CA ARG A 160 17.92 8.59 -7.52
C ARG A 160 19.28 8.22 -8.09
N THR A 161 19.94 7.25 -7.46
CA THR A 161 21.12 6.60 -8.05
C THR A 161 20.72 5.80 -9.29
N GLU A 162 21.70 5.34 -10.08
CA GLU A 162 21.43 4.51 -11.26
C GLU A 162 20.74 3.20 -10.88
N GLU A 163 21.15 2.57 -9.78
CA GLU A 163 20.56 1.35 -9.24
C GLU A 163 19.11 1.60 -8.79
N GLN A 164 18.87 2.69 -8.06
CA GLN A 164 17.52 3.08 -7.63
C GLN A 164 16.62 3.39 -8.82
N ASN A 165 17.16 4.01 -9.87
CA ASN A 165 16.42 4.30 -11.09
C ASN A 165 16.07 3.01 -11.87
N ALA A 166 16.98 2.04 -11.91
CA ALA A 166 16.71 0.73 -12.50
C ALA A 166 15.59 -0.01 -11.74
N LEU A 167 15.67 -0.04 -10.41
CA LEU A 167 14.64 -0.63 -9.54
C LEU A 167 13.30 0.09 -9.67
N PHE A 168 13.29 1.42 -9.72
CA PHE A 168 12.07 2.19 -9.94
C PHE A 168 11.40 1.84 -11.27
N LYS A 169 12.16 1.74 -12.37
CA LYS A 169 11.60 1.36 -13.68
C LYS A 169 10.98 -0.04 -13.66
N GLN A 170 11.62 -0.98 -12.95
CA GLN A 170 11.06 -2.31 -12.74
C GLN A 170 9.76 -2.25 -11.92
N GLY A 171 9.74 -1.48 -10.83
CA GLY A 171 8.55 -1.28 -10.01
C GLY A 171 7.39 -0.64 -10.78
N LEU A 172 7.66 0.38 -11.60
CA LEU A 172 6.67 0.97 -12.51
C LEU A 172 6.09 -0.06 -13.48
N GLY A 173 6.92 -0.96 -14.00
CA GLY A 173 6.46 -2.04 -14.89
C GLY A 173 5.49 -3.01 -14.22
N CYS A 174 5.45 -3.08 -12.89
CA CYS A 174 4.59 -3.99 -12.11
C CYS A 174 3.25 -3.36 -11.70
N LEU A 175 3.06 -2.04 -11.88
CA LEU A 175 1.81 -1.37 -11.47
C LEU A 175 0.57 -2.03 -12.07
N GLY A 176 0.62 -2.35 -13.37
CA GLY A 176 -0.46 -3.06 -14.04
C GLY A 176 -0.83 -4.35 -13.32
N THR A 177 0.17 -5.19 -13.00
CA THR A 177 -0.01 -6.43 -12.23
C THR A 177 -0.62 -6.16 -10.86
N LEU A 178 -0.09 -5.21 -10.08
CA LEU A 178 -0.60 -4.90 -8.74
C LEU A 178 -2.09 -4.50 -8.74
N TYR A 179 -2.48 -3.59 -9.64
CA TYR A 179 -3.84 -3.10 -9.72
C TYR A 179 -4.80 -4.09 -10.41
N SER A 180 -4.32 -4.89 -11.36
CA SER A 180 -5.16 -5.90 -12.03
C SER A 180 -5.18 -7.25 -11.33
N HIS A 181 -4.33 -7.50 -10.32
CA HIS A 181 -4.27 -8.79 -9.63
C HIS A 181 -5.65 -9.10 -9.00
N PRO A 182 -6.24 -10.28 -9.24
CA PRO A 182 -7.62 -10.58 -8.86
C PRO A 182 -7.84 -10.65 -7.35
N GLN A 183 -6.77 -10.85 -6.58
CA GLN A 183 -6.83 -11.01 -5.13
C GLN A 183 -6.31 -9.79 -4.34
N THR A 184 -5.62 -8.83 -4.97
CA THR A 184 -5.19 -7.63 -4.23
C THR A 184 -6.39 -6.73 -3.92
N THR A 185 -6.38 -6.10 -2.75
CA THR A 185 -7.36 -5.06 -2.42
C THR A 185 -6.90 -3.73 -3.00
N VAL A 186 -7.74 -3.02 -3.74
CA VAL A 186 -7.44 -1.65 -4.20
C VAL A 186 -8.23 -0.65 -3.38
N LEU A 187 -7.50 0.27 -2.76
CA LEU A 187 -8.03 1.40 -2.02
C LEU A 187 -7.96 2.63 -2.92
N ARG A 188 -9.07 3.33 -3.13
CA ARG A 188 -9.15 4.51 -4.00
C ARG A 188 -9.49 5.75 -3.18
N LEU A 189 -8.67 6.79 -3.26
CA LEU A 189 -8.98 8.11 -2.70
C LEU A 189 -9.54 9.00 -3.82
N THR A 190 -10.84 8.88 -4.07
CA THR A 190 -11.50 9.57 -5.20
C THR A 190 -11.92 11.00 -4.88
N SER A 191 -12.00 11.35 -3.60
CA SER A 191 -12.26 12.71 -3.12
C SER A 191 -10.98 13.36 -2.58
N PHE A 192 -10.93 14.68 -2.66
CA PHE A 192 -9.88 15.46 -2.01
C PHE A 192 -10.13 15.54 -0.50
N PRO A 193 -9.08 15.74 0.32
CA PRO A 193 -9.25 16.09 1.73
C PRO A 193 -10.06 17.38 1.92
N ASP A 194 -10.73 17.51 3.06
CA ASP A 194 -11.42 18.74 3.44
C ASP A 194 -10.47 19.93 3.47
N GLY A 195 -10.94 21.08 2.98
CA GLY A 195 -10.13 22.30 2.87
C GLY A 195 -9.12 22.30 1.72
N HIS A 196 -9.08 21.24 0.90
CA HIS A 196 -8.32 21.22 -0.35
C HIS A 196 -9.16 21.87 -1.48
N GLU A 197 -9.40 23.17 -1.36
CA GLU A 197 -10.12 23.95 -2.36
C GLU A 197 -9.21 24.23 -3.56
N THR A 198 -9.75 24.09 -4.77
CA THR A 198 -8.97 24.27 -6.01
C THR A 198 -8.47 25.70 -6.17
N GLU A 199 -9.20 26.67 -5.63
CA GLU A 199 -8.92 28.10 -5.70
C GLU A 199 -7.75 28.52 -4.81
N ASP A 200 -7.47 27.74 -3.76
CA ASP A 200 -6.41 28.01 -2.79
C ASP A 200 -5.08 27.32 -3.15
N GLN A 201 -5.04 26.54 -4.23
CA GLN A 201 -3.85 25.79 -4.62
C GLN A 201 -2.83 26.66 -5.36
N ALA A 202 -1.56 26.41 -5.09
CA ALA A 202 -0.46 27.07 -5.79
C ALA A 202 -0.54 26.83 -7.30
N GLU A 203 -0.14 27.83 -8.09
CA GLU A 203 -0.13 27.78 -9.55
C GLU A 203 0.66 26.55 -10.06
N GLY A 204 0.06 25.77 -10.96
CA GLY A 204 0.64 24.54 -11.48
C GLY A 204 0.31 23.27 -10.68
N THR A 205 -0.43 23.38 -9.58
CA THR A 205 -0.99 22.21 -8.88
C THR A 205 -2.04 21.55 -9.75
N ASN A 206 -1.91 20.23 -9.94
CA ASN A 206 -2.96 19.48 -10.63
C ASN A 206 -4.18 19.38 -9.70
N VAL A 207 -5.25 20.09 -10.04
CA VAL A 207 -6.53 20.09 -9.31
C VAL A 207 -7.60 19.22 -9.99
N ALA A 208 -7.22 18.46 -11.02
CA ALA A 208 -8.15 17.57 -11.72
C ALA A 208 -8.72 16.53 -10.74
N LYS A 209 -10.00 16.22 -10.92
CA LYS A 209 -10.70 15.17 -10.16
C LYS A 209 -10.07 13.81 -10.45
N TYR A 210 -10.25 12.86 -9.53
CA TYR A 210 -9.67 11.52 -9.63
C TYR A 210 -9.88 10.87 -11.00
N VAL A 211 -11.10 10.90 -11.54
CA VAL A 211 -11.45 10.29 -12.83
C VAL A 211 -10.80 10.98 -14.04
N ASP A 212 -10.40 12.24 -13.90
CA ASP A 212 -9.78 13.04 -14.96
C ASP A 212 -8.24 12.98 -14.88
N ARG A 213 -7.67 12.25 -13.90
CA ARG A 213 -6.23 12.03 -13.77
C ARG A 213 -5.83 10.73 -14.46
N GLY A 214 -5.00 10.85 -15.50
CA GLY A 214 -4.65 9.72 -16.38
C GLY A 214 -4.23 8.44 -15.66
N TRP A 215 -3.36 8.53 -14.63
CA TRP A 215 -2.95 7.36 -13.85
C TRP A 215 -4.08 6.80 -12.98
N CYS A 216 -4.75 7.64 -12.18
CA CYS A 216 -5.87 7.22 -11.33
C CYS A 216 -6.99 6.57 -12.15
N ALA A 217 -7.32 7.13 -13.31
CA ALA A 217 -8.30 6.56 -14.24
C ALA A 217 -7.87 5.18 -14.76
N THR A 218 -6.59 5.02 -15.09
CA THR A 218 -6.01 3.74 -15.56
C THR A 218 -6.05 2.68 -14.45
N GLU A 219 -5.64 3.03 -13.23
CA GLU A 219 -5.64 2.14 -12.06
C GLU A 219 -7.06 1.71 -11.69
N SER A 220 -8.02 2.63 -11.73
CA SER A 220 -9.43 2.35 -11.52
C SER A 220 -9.96 1.41 -12.61
N ALA A 221 -9.62 1.65 -13.88
CA ALA A 221 -10.06 0.79 -14.98
C ALA A 221 -9.51 -0.64 -14.85
N TRP A 222 -8.22 -0.81 -14.55
CA TRP A 222 -7.62 -2.13 -14.30
C TRP A 222 -8.31 -2.85 -13.13
N SER A 223 -8.57 -2.14 -12.05
CA SER A 223 -9.21 -2.69 -10.87
C SER A 223 -10.65 -3.13 -11.15
N SER A 224 -11.43 -2.31 -11.85
CA SER A 224 -12.83 -2.61 -12.17
C SER A 224 -12.99 -3.78 -13.14
N LEU A 225 -11.99 -4.09 -13.96
CA LEU A 225 -12.04 -5.20 -14.92
C LEU A 225 -11.83 -6.57 -14.28
N THR A 226 -11.04 -6.66 -13.21
CA THR A 226 -10.57 -7.96 -12.69
C THR A 226 -11.05 -8.29 -11.28
N LYS A 227 -11.49 -7.30 -10.50
CA LYS A 227 -11.79 -7.48 -9.08
C LYS A 227 -13.27 -7.74 -8.83
N ALA A 228 -13.53 -8.61 -7.86
CA ALA A 228 -14.81 -8.58 -7.16
C ALA A 228 -14.97 -7.20 -6.49
N GLY A 229 -16.16 -6.61 -6.51
CA GLY A 229 -16.39 -5.26 -5.97
C GLY A 229 -15.87 -5.10 -4.53
N ALA A 230 -15.96 -6.16 -3.74
CA ALA A 230 -15.49 -6.20 -2.36
C ALA A 230 -13.96 -6.02 -2.19
N LEU A 231 -13.17 -6.12 -3.27
CA LEU A 231 -11.73 -5.89 -3.32
C LEU A 231 -11.35 -4.55 -3.96
N SER A 232 -12.32 -3.68 -4.28
CA SER A 232 -12.08 -2.31 -4.74
C SER A 232 -12.90 -1.34 -3.90
N LEU A 233 -12.24 -0.68 -2.96
CA LEU A 233 -12.87 0.17 -1.96
C LEU A 233 -12.60 1.64 -2.29
N ASP A 234 -13.68 2.39 -2.50
CA ASP A 234 -13.65 3.85 -2.62
C ASP A 234 -13.65 4.52 -1.25
N LEU A 235 -12.46 4.84 -0.75
CA LEU A 235 -12.28 5.54 0.51
C LEU A 235 -12.79 6.99 0.43
N GLY A 236 -13.02 7.53 -0.77
CA GLY A 236 -13.62 8.85 -0.95
C GLY A 236 -15.08 8.92 -0.51
N LEU A 237 -15.74 7.76 -0.34
CA LEU A 237 -17.11 7.64 0.17
C LEU A 237 -17.19 7.58 1.71
N MET A 238 -16.05 7.46 2.40
CA MET A 238 -16.01 7.46 3.86
C MET A 238 -16.49 8.82 4.40
N ARG A 239 -17.34 8.79 5.43
CA ARG A 239 -17.82 9.97 6.14
C ARG A 239 -16.86 10.35 7.27
N ASP A 240 -16.71 11.64 7.49
CA ASP A 240 -15.90 12.15 8.58
C ASP A 240 -16.61 12.02 9.93
N GLY A 241 -15.82 11.75 10.97
CA GLY A 241 -16.35 11.46 12.31
C GLY A 241 -17.02 10.10 12.48
N GLU A 242 -17.20 9.32 11.42
CA GLU A 242 -17.80 7.97 11.50
C GLU A 242 -16.76 6.89 11.80
N GLU A 243 -17.06 6.01 12.73
CA GLU A 243 -16.27 4.81 12.97
C GLU A 243 -16.73 3.68 12.06
N TYR A 244 -15.76 3.00 11.44
CA TYR A 244 -16.01 1.89 10.53
C TYR A 244 -15.44 0.60 11.13
N ASP A 245 -16.20 -0.48 11.00
CA ASP A 245 -15.71 -1.84 11.12
C ASP A 245 -15.53 -2.45 9.72
N TYR A 246 -15.08 -3.70 9.65
CA TYR A 246 -14.86 -4.37 8.37
C TYR A 246 -16.11 -4.39 7.47
N TYR A 247 -17.30 -4.64 8.02
CA TYR A 247 -18.53 -4.75 7.23
C TYR A 247 -19.05 -3.39 6.82
N SER A 248 -19.09 -2.42 7.73
CA SER A 248 -19.58 -1.08 7.42
C SER A 248 -18.66 -0.34 6.44
N LEU A 249 -17.33 -0.53 6.55
CA LEU A 249 -16.37 0.01 5.58
C LEU A 249 -16.66 -0.53 4.18
N ARG A 250 -16.78 -1.86 4.03
CA ARG A 250 -17.02 -2.46 2.70
C ARG A 250 -18.38 -2.08 2.16
N HIS A 251 -19.41 -2.02 3.02
CA HIS A 251 -20.74 -1.60 2.59
C HIS A 251 -20.72 -0.17 2.02
N GLU A 252 -20.05 0.77 2.70
CA GLU A 252 -19.98 2.16 2.24
C GLU A 252 -19.07 2.31 1.00
N CYS A 253 -17.88 1.74 1.04
CA CYS A 253 -16.84 1.97 0.03
C CYS A 253 -17.01 1.13 -1.26
N THR A 254 -18.05 0.30 -1.37
CA THR A 254 -18.33 -0.49 -2.61
C THR A 254 -19.56 -0.01 -3.39
N ARG A 255 -20.14 1.11 -2.96
CA ARG A 255 -21.34 1.71 -3.58
C ARG A 255 -21.08 2.28 -4.97
#